data_AF-A0A3P8KW94-F1
#
_entry.id   AF-A0A3P8KW94-F1
#
_cell.length_a   1.000
_cell.length_b   1.000
_cell.length_c   1.000
_cell.angle_alpha   90.00
_cell.angle_beta   90.00
_cell.angle_gamma   90.00
#
_symmetry.space_group_name_H-M   'P 1'
#
loop_
_entity.id
_entity.type
_entity.pdbx_description
1 polymer ?
#
loop_
_entity_poly.entity_id
_entity_poly.type
_entity_poly.pdbx_seq_one_letter_code
_entity_poly.pdbx_strand_id
1 'polypeptide(L)' 'MNRSPEYTQGALAALREAKAVSIKNAAAVGALEGVAIGRLMIQMAILTFDPLIAKYIFMEANHD' A
#
# COMPACT_ATOMS: atom_id res chain seq x y z
N MET A 1 9.69 9.96 -19.02
CA MET A 1 8.24 10.26 -19.18
C MET A 1 7.85 11.20 -18.05
N ASN A 2 7.53 12.45 -18.38
CA ASN A 2 6.92 13.36 -17.41
C ASN A 2 5.49 12.86 -17.17
N ARG A 3 5.19 12.36 -15.97
CA ARG A 3 3.84 11.89 -15.62
C ARG A 3 3.06 13.10 -15.12
N SER A 4 1.77 13.20 -15.45
CA SER A 4 0.99 14.32 -14.96
C SER A 4 0.80 14.19 -13.43
N PRO A 5 0.67 15.29 -12.67
CA PRO A 5 0.41 15.25 -11.24
C PRO A 5 -0.80 14.37 -10.87
N GLU A 6 -1.85 14.39 -11.71
CA GLU A 6 -3.06 13.59 -11.52
C GLU A 6 -2.79 12.09 -11.61
N TYR A 7 -1.83 11.66 -12.45
CA TYR A 7 -1.41 10.27 -12.53
C TYR A 7 -0.72 9.83 -11.23
N THR A 8 0.16 10.67 -10.68
CA THR A 8 0.89 10.37 -9.44
C THR A 8 -0.07 10.31 -8.24
N GLN A 9 -1.03 11.25 -8.17
CA GLN A 9 -2.07 11.28 -7.15
C GLN A 9 -3.02 10.09 -7.23
N GLY A 10 -3.49 9.76 -8.44
CA GLY A 10 -4.35 8.60 -8.67
C GLY A 10 -3.67 7.28 -8.27
N ALA A 11 -2.39 7.12 -8.64
CA ALA A 11 -1.61 5.95 -8.24
C ALA A 11 -1.38 5.89 -6.72
N LEU A 12 -1.10 7.02 -6.07
CA LEU A 12 -0.95 7.09 -4.61
C LEU A 12 -2.24 6.70 -3.88
N ALA A 13 -3.39 7.19 -4.35
CA ALA A 13 -4.69 6.84 -3.79
C ALA A 13 -4.97 5.33 -3.92
N ALA A 14 -4.76 4.77 -5.12
CA ALA A 14 -4.95 3.34 -5.38
C ALA A 14 -4.03 2.46 -4.51
N LEU A 15 -2.76 2.86 -4.32
CA LEU A 15 -1.82 2.13 -3.45
C LEU A 15 -2.25 2.16 -1.97
N ARG A 16 -2.76 3.30 -1.49
CA ARG A 16 -3.28 3.42 -0.11
C ARG A 16 -4.51 2.53 0.10
N GLU A 17 -5.43 2.52 -0.86
CA GLU A 17 -6.62 1.68 -0.79
C GLU A 17 -6.25 0.19 -0.84
N ALA A 18 -5.38 -0.21 -1.77
CA ALA A 18 -4.90 -1.59 -1.87
C ALA A 18 -4.23 -2.07 -0.58
N LYS A 19 -3.39 -1.22 0.05
CA LYS A 19 -2.78 -1.52 1.35
C LYS A 19 -3.85 -1.73 2.43
N ALA A 20 -4.83 -0.83 2.52
CA ALA A 20 -5.89 -0.91 3.52
C ALA A 20 -6.72 -2.20 3.37
N VAL A 21 -7.11 -2.54 2.14
CA VAL A 21 -7.84 -3.78 1.84
C VAL A 21 -7.00 -5.01 2.19
N SER A 22 -5.71 -5.02 1.84
CA SER A 22 -4.81 -6.13 2.16
C SER A 22 -4.67 -6.35 3.67
N ILE A 23 -4.55 -5.28 4.47
CA ILE A 23 -4.48 -5.38 5.93
C ILE A 23 -5.81 -5.87 6.52
N LYS A 24 -6.94 -5.39 6.01
CA LYS A 24 -8.27 -5.86 6.43
C LYS A 24 -8.45 -7.36 6.16
N ASN A 25 -8.04 -7.83 4.99
CA ASN A 25 -8.09 -9.25 4.64
C ASN A 25 -7.14 -10.08 5.51
N ALA A 26 -5.94 -9.58 5.79
CA ALA A 26 -5.00 -10.23 6.70
C ALA A 26 -5.56 -10.39 8.12
N ALA A 27 -6.32 -9.40 8.61
CA ALA A 27 -7.01 -9.52 9.90
C ALA A 27 -8.09 -10.62 9.88
N ALA A 28 -8.88 -10.70 8.80
CA ALA A 28 -9.87 -11.76 8.61
C ALA A 28 -9.23 -13.16 8.54
N VAL A 29 -8.15 -13.30 7.76
CA VAL A 29 -7.38 -14.55 7.70
C VAL A 29 -6.78 -14.89 9.07
N GLY A 30 -6.27 -13.90 9.80
CA GLY A 30 -5.74 -14.12 11.15
C GLY A 30 -6.78 -14.63 12.15
N ALA A 31 -8.05 -14.27 11.97
CA ALA A 31 -9.15 -14.78 12.79
C ALA A 31 -9.53 -16.23 12.44
N LEU A 32 -9.33 -16.65 11.19
CA LEU A 32 -9.69 -18.00 10.70
C LEU A 32 -8.54 -19.00 10.84
N GLU A 33 -7.34 -18.60 10.44
CA GLU A 33 -6.16 -19.45 10.28
C GLU A 33 -5.13 -19.25 11.41
N GLY A 34 -5.34 -18.24 12.26
CA GLY A 34 -4.54 -17.94 13.43
C GLY A 34 -3.71 -16.65 13.33
N VAL A 35 -3.48 -16.05 14.50
CA VAL A 35 -2.87 -14.72 14.65
C VAL A 35 -1.51 -14.60 13.96
N ALA A 36 -0.70 -15.67 13.98
CA ALA A 36 0.61 -15.68 13.33
C ALA A 36 0.52 -15.47 11.80
N ILE A 37 -0.46 -16.11 11.14
CA ILE A 37 -0.68 -15.99 9.69
C ILE A 37 -1.17 -14.58 9.36
N GLY A 38 -2.14 -14.06 10.11
CA GLY A 38 -2.61 -12.69 9.93
C GLY A 38 -1.48 -11.67 10.09
N ARG A 39 -0.61 -11.85 11.09
CA ARG A 39 0.53 -10.96 11.33
C ARG A 39 1.55 -11.01 10.18
N LEU A 40 1.85 -12.20 9.66
CA LEU A 40 2.72 -12.36 8.50
C LEU A 40 2.13 -11.64 7.28
N MET A 41 0.84 -11.79 7.01
CA MET A 41 0.18 -11.12 5.89
C MET A 41 0.17 -9.59 6.03
N ILE A 42 -0.02 -9.06 7.25
CA ILE A 42 0.11 -7.62 7.52
C ILE A 42 1.54 -7.15 7.22
N GLN A 43 2.56 -7.89 7.65
CA GLN A 43 3.95 -7.55 7.36
C GLN A 43 4.24 -7.56 5.86
N MET A 44 3.70 -8.54 5.13
CA MET A 44 3.82 -8.60 3.67
C MET A 44 3.17 -7.38 2.98
N ALA A 45 1.99 -6.94 3.46
CA ALA A 45 1.35 -5.74 2.94
C ALA A 45 2.22 -4.49 3.17
N ILE A 46 2.77 -4.34 4.38
CA ILE A 46 3.66 -3.21 4.73
C ILE A 46 4.90 -3.20 3.82
N LEU A 47 5.61 -4.33 3.73
CA LEU A 47 6.83 -4.44 2.93
C LEU A 47 6.59 -4.21 1.43
N THR A 48 5.39 -4.52 0.93
CA THR A 48 5.03 -4.34 -0.47
C THR A 48 4.62 -2.90 -0.77
N PHE A 49 3.73 -2.32 0.03
CA PHE A 49 3.08 -1.05 -0.30
C PHE A 49 3.87 0.18 0.19
N ASP A 50 4.57 0.11 1.31
CA ASP A 50 5.21 1.30 1.91
C ASP A 50 6.33 1.87 1.03
N PRO A 51 7.22 1.07 0.43
CA PRO A 51 8.22 1.58 -0.50
C PRO A 51 7.60 2.21 -1.77
N LEU A 52 6.49 1.64 -2.25
CA LEU A 52 5.79 2.16 -3.43
C LEU A 52 5.11 3.48 -3.13
N ILE A 53 4.40 3.57 -2.00
CA ILE A 53 3.77 4.81 -1.52
C ILE A 53 4.84 5.91 -1.34
N ALA A 54 5.97 5.60 -0.69
CA ALA A 54 7.07 6.53 -0.51
C ALA A 54 7.63 7.04 -1.85
N LYS A 55 7.78 6.15 -2.84
CA LYS A 55 8.21 6.53 -4.19
C LYS A 55 7.23 7.49 -4.88
N TYR A 56 5.92 7.24 -4.77
CA TYR A 56 4.92 8.12 -5.38
C TYR A 56 4.81 9.47 -4.66
N ILE A 57 4.95 9.50 -3.34
CA ILE A 57 5.04 10.76 -2.56
C ILE A 57 6.27 11.57 -3.01
N PHE A 58 7.43 10.92 -3.17
CA PHE A 58 8.63 11.59 -3.67
C PHE A 58 8.43 12.11 -5.09
N MET A 59 7.78 11.34 -5.97
CA MET A 59 7.46 11.82 -7.32
C MET A 59 6.52 13.02 -7.33
N GLU A 60 5.53 13.07 -6.43
CA GLU A 60 4.63 14.22 -6.28
C GLU A 60 5.38 15.46 -5.78
N ALA A 61 6.25 15.29 -4.77
CA ALA A 61 7.03 16.39 -4.19
C ALA A 61 8.12 16.96 -5.12
N ASN A 62 8.60 16.20 -6.12
CA ASN A 62 9.58 16.68 -7.11
C ASN A 62 8.92 17.06 -8.45
N HIS A 63 7.60 17.09 -8.51
CA HIS A 63 6.84 17.56 -9.69
C HIS A 63 6.46 19.04 -9.61
N ASP A 64 6.83 19.73 -8.52
CA ASP A 64 6.98 21.19 -8.41
C ASP A 64 8.18 21.69 -9.24
#